data_AF-A0AAD6QFR5-F1
#
_entry.id   AF-A0AAD6QFR5-F1
#
_cell.length_a   1.000
_cell.length_b   1.000
_cell.length_c   1.000
_cell.angle_alpha   90.00
_cell.angle_beta   90.00
_cell.angle_gamma   90.00
#
_symmetry.space_group_name_H-M   'P 1'
#
loop_
_entity.id
_entity.type
_entity.pdbx_description
1 polymer ?
#
loop_
_entity_poly.entity_id
_entity_poly.type
_entity_poly.pdbx_seq_one_letter_code
_entity_poly.pdbx_strand_id
1 'polypeptide(L)'
;MIQNAGLKLHVSLCFHGSKQPKIPLPEWVSRIGDSEPGIYHADRSGNHYRECLSLAVDEVPVLNGKTPVQVYQEFCESFKSSFSHFFGSTITGVTVGLGPDGELRYPSHRQLASHGNILGVGEFQCYDKNMLNLLKEKAEATGNPLWGLGGPHDAPRAMS
;
A
#
# COMPACT_ATOMS: atom_id res chain seq x y z
N MET A 1 24.30 -14.49 -13.20
CA MET A 1 25.27 -13.46 -12.77
C MET A 1 25.55 -13.55 -11.27
N ILE A 2 24.58 -13.27 -10.39
CA ILE A 2 24.77 -13.29 -8.92
C ILE A 2 25.27 -14.63 -8.39
N GLN A 3 24.61 -15.74 -8.77
CA GLN A 3 25.05 -17.09 -8.39
C GLN A 3 26.48 -17.40 -8.86
N ASN A 4 26.81 -17.10 -10.13
CA ASN A 4 28.14 -17.34 -10.69
C ASN A 4 29.24 -16.52 -9.97
N ALA A 5 28.87 -15.37 -9.39
CA ALA A 5 29.76 -14.56 -8.57
C ALA A 5 29.89 -15.07 -7.12
N GLY A 6 29.21 -16.16 -6.74
CA GLY A 6 29.23 -16.71 -5.39
C GLY A 6 28.51 -15.85 -4.34
N LEU A 7 27.67 -14.91 -4.78
CA LEU A 7 26.98 -13.97 -3.89
C LEU A 7 25.61 -14.50 -3.43
N LYS A 8 25.22 -14.08 -2.23
CA LYS A 8 23.86 -14.26 -1.71
C LYS A 8 22.97 -13.10 -2.16
N LEU A 9 21.69 -13.39 -2.32
CA LEU A 9 20.66 -12.46 -2.72
C LEU A 9 19.57 -12.39 -1.65
N HIS A 10 19.22 -11.17 -1.28
CA HIS A 10 18.00 -10.84 -0.55
C HIS A 10 17.05 -10.14 -1.52
N VAL A 11 15.83 -10.65 -1.64
CA VAL A 11 14.85 -10.14 -2.62
C VAL A 11 13.75 -9.36 -1.92
N SER A 12 13.38 -8.19 -2.45
CA SER A 12 12.20 -7.45 -2.01
C SER A 12 11.06 -7.65 -3.02
N LEU A 13 9.91 -8.11 -2.55
CA LEU A 13 8.68 -8.19 -3.33
C LEU A 13 7.91 -6.88 -3.15
N CYS A 14 7.96 -6.01 -4.14
CA CYS A 14 7.43 -4.66 -4.05
C CYS A 14 5.99 -4.57 -4.58
N PHE A 15 5.00 -4.60 -3.67
CA PHE A 15 3.58 -4.38 -3.99
C PHE A 15 3.19 -2.89 -3.98
N HIS A 16 4.12 -2.02 -4.38
CA HIS A 16 3.97 -0.58 -4.46
C HIS A 16 4.60 -0.05 -5.76
N GLY A 17 4.09 1.08 -6.23
CA GLY A 17 4.74 1.92 -7.22
C GLY A 17 5.84 2.78 -6.58
N SER A 18 6.73 3.27 -7.41
CA SER A 18 7.83 4.17 -7.05
C SER A 18 7.82 5.34 -8.01
N LYS A 19 8.02 6.55 -7.48
CA LYS A 19 8.18 7.77 -8.30
C LYS A 19 9.62 7.96 -8.78
N GLN A 20 10.60 7.42 -8.04
CA GLN A 20 12.03 7.59 -8.33
C GLN A 20 12.80 6.28 -8.03
N PRO A 21 13.07 5.43 -9.04
CA PRO A 21 12.68 5.56 -10.45
C PRO A 21 11.18 5.41 -10.67
N LYS A 22 10.65 5.94 -11.79
CA LYS A 22 9.21 5.92 -12.12
C LYS A 22 8.77 4.51 -12.53
N ILE A 23 8.29 3.73 -11.56
CA ILE A 23 7.76 2.38 -11.73
C ILE A 23 6.34 2.38 -11.15
N PRO A 24 5.28 2.50 -11.97
CA PRO A 24 3.92 2.52 -11.45
C PRO A 24 3.48 1.12 -10.98
N LEU A 25 2.34 1.08 -10.30
CA LEU A 25 1.57 -0.17 -10.15
C LEU A 25 1.25 -0.76 -11.54
N PRO A 26 0.97 -2.08 -11.64
CA PRO A 26 0.55 -2.69 -12.90
C PRO A 26 -0.59 -1.89 -13.57
N GLU A 27 -0.50 -1.71 -14.88
CA GLU A 27 -1.43 -0.86 -15.64
C GLU A 27 -2.90 -1.26 -15.45
N TRP A 28 -3.16 -2.56 -15.34
CA TRP A 28 -4.51 -3.08 -15.11
C TRP A 28 -5.07 -2.69 -13.73
N VAL A 29 -4.23 -2.60 -12.69
CA VAL A 29 -4.62 -2.08 -11.37
C VAL A 29 -4.88 -0.58 -11.46
N SER A 30 -4.00 0.14 -12.17
CA SER A 30 -4.13 1.59 -12.35
C SER A 30 -5.46 1.97 -13.00
N ARG A 31 -5.87 1.22 -14.05
CA ARG A 31 -7.15 1.40 -14.74
C ARG A 31 -8.36 1.16 -13.83
N ILE A 32 -8.31 0.14 -12.97
CA ILE A 32 -9.38 -0.08 -11.97
C ILE A 32 -9.45 1.14 -11.04
N GLY A 33 -8.31 1.63 -10.57
CA GLY A 33 -8.25 2.79 -9.70
C GLY A 33 -8.64 4.13 -10.36
N ASP A 34 -8.61 4.23 -11.68
CA ASP A 34 -9.18 5.38 -12.41
C ASP A 34 -10.71 5.37 -12.33
N SER A 35 -11.35 4.20 -12.44
CA SER A 35 -12.81 4.05 -12.29
C SER A 35 -13.28 3.98 -10.84
N GLU A 36 -12.46 3.41 -9.95
CA GLU A 36 -12.78 3.16 -8.54
C GLU A 36 -11.65 3.68 -7.64
N PRO A 37 -11.53 5.01 -7.43
CA PRO A 37 -10.44 5.59 -6.64
C PRO A 37 -10.38 5.11 -5.18
N GLY A 38 -11.50 4.61 -4.64
CA GLY A 38 -11.60 4.08 -3.28
C GLY A 38 -10.75 2.84 -2.99
N ILE A 39 -10.06 2.27 -3.99
CA ILE A 39 -9.03 1.23 -3.76
C ILE A 39 -7.72 1.79 -3.19
N TYR A 40 -7.51 3.11 -3.27
CA TYR A 40 -6.31 3.78 -2.78
C TYR A 40 -6.55 4.46 -1.44
N HIS A 41 -5.48 4.64 -0.66
CA HIS A 41 -5.51 5.50 0.52
C HIS A 41 -5.92 6.93 0.15
N ALA A 42 -6.74 7.56 0.98
CA ALA A 42 -7.16 8.95 0.79
C ALA A 42 -6.89 9.82 2.03
N ASP A 43 -6.49 11.06 1.77
CA ASP A 43 -6.39 12.11 2.80
C ASP A 43 -7.75 12.76 3.06
N ARG A 44 -7.83 13.67 4.04
CA ARG A 44 -9.11 14.32 4.40
C ARG A 44 -9.68 15.19 3.27
N SER A 45 -8.82 15.64 2.35
CA SER A 45 -9.22 16.44 1.20
C SER A 45 -9.69 15.58 0.02
N GLY A 46 -9.66 14.26 0.16
CA GLY A 46 -10.06 13.32 -0.90
C GLY A 46 -9.00 13.09 -1.96
N ASN A 47 -7.75 13.53 -1.73
CA ASN A 47 -6.67 13.17 -2.65
C ASN A 47 -6.31 11.71 -2.44
N HIS A 48 -6.01 10.97 -3.51
CA HIS A 48 -5.68 9.54 -3.45
C HIS A 48 -4.18 9.31 -3.58
N TYR A 49 -3.60 8.40 -2.78
CA TYR A 49 -2.21 7.95 -2.91
C TYR A 49 -2.16 6.75 -3.83
N ARG A 50 -1.74 6.96 -5.08
CA ARG A 50 -1.89 5.99 -6.18
C ARG A 50 -0.75 4.98 -6.32
N GLU A 51 0.25 5.04 -5.44
CA GLU A 51 1.41 4.13 -5.51
C GLU A 51 1.19 2.85 -4.67
N CYS A 52 0.11 2.71 -3.92
CA CYS A 52 -0.18 1.49 -3.17
C CYS A 52 -1.69 1.39 -2.89
N LEU A 53 -2.23 0.17 -2.84
CA LEU A 53 -3.62 -0.07 -2.48
C LEU A 53 -3.86 0.22 -0.98
N SER A 54 -5.06 0.66 -0.63
CA SER A 54 -5.47 0.80 0.77
C SER A 54 -5.56 -0.57 1.43
N LEU A 55 -5.02 -0.72 2.63
CA LEU A 55 -5.17 -1.95 3.40
C LEU A 55 -6.66 -2.30 3.72
N ALA A 56 -7.57 -1.33 3.61
CA ALA A 56 -9.01 -1.60 3.77
C ALA A 56 -9.60 -2.48 2.65
N VAL A 57 -8.91 -2.61 1.52
CA VAL A 57 -9.37 -3.45 0.42
C VAL A 57 -8.73 -4.82 0.40
N ASP A 58 -7.85 -5.17 1.34
CA ASP A 58 -7.09 -6.43 1.38
C ASP A 58 -7.96 -7.68 1.20
N GLU A 59 -9.17 -7.67 1.79
CA GLU A 59 -10.15 -8.75 1.75
C GLU A 59 -11.38 -8.43 0.87
N VAL A 60 -11.33 -7.34 0.10
CA VAL A 60 -12.43 -6.90 -0.76
C VAL A 60 -12.09 -7.23 -2.22
N PRO A 61 -12.98 -7.87 -3.01
CA PRO A 61 -12.68 -8.35 -4.35
C PRO A 61 -12.66 -7.24 -5.42
N VAL A 62 -11.85 -6.20 -5.20
CA VAL A 62 -11.76 -4.99 -6.04
C VAL A 62 -10.93 -5.18 -7.31
N LEU A 63 -10.19 -6.28 -7.44
CA LEU A 63 -9.26 -6.54 -8.55
C LEU A 63 -9.86 -7.55 -9.52
N ASN A 64 -10.90 -7.15 -10.27
CA ASN A 64 -11.63 -8.00 -11.21
C ASN A 64 -12.14 -9.31 -10.58
N GLY A 65 -12.73 -9.21 -9.39
CA GLY A 65 -13.26 -10.35 -8.63
C GLY A 65 -12.27 -11.03 -7.70
N LYS A 66 -10.99 -10.62 -7.70
CA LYS A 66 -9.98 -11.05 -6.72
C LYS A 66 -9.73 -9.99 -5.65
N THR A 67 -9.31 -10.44 -4.47
CA THR A 67 -8.81 -9.55 -3.42
C THR A 67 -7.31 -9.23 -3.65
N PRO A 68 -6.80 -8.07 -3.17
CA PRO A 68 -5.37 -7.78 -3.17
C PRO A 68 -4.53 -8.89 -2.55
N VAL A 69 -4.94 -9.44 -1.40
CA VAL A 69 -4.21 -10.52 -0.73
C VAL A 69 -4.11 -11.77 -1.61
N GLN A 70 -5.16 -12.12 -2.34
CA GLN A 70 -5.10 -13.21 -3.33
C GLN A 70 -4.09 -12.93 -4.45
N VAL A 71 -4.08 -11.71 -4.99
CA VAL A 71 -3.13 -11.30 -6.04
C VAL A 71 -1.69 -11.33 -5.51
N TYR A 72 -1.45 -10.87 -4.29
CA TYR A 72 -0.14 -10.91 -3.64
C TYR A 72 0.32 -12.36 -3.39
N GLN A 73 -0.59 -13.23 -2.95
CA GLN A 73 -0.31 -14.65 -2.74
C GLN A 73 0.07 -15.32 -4.07
N GLU A 74 -0.72 -15.14 -5.13
CA GLU A 74 -0.44 -15.71 -6.45
C GLU A 74 0.91 -15.24 -7.00
N PHE A 75 1.27 -13.96 -6.78
CA PHE A 75 2.59 -13.45 -7.14
C PHE A 75 3.71 -14.13 -6.34
N CYS A 76 3.55 -14.27 -5.02
CA CYS A 76 4.52 -14.95 -4.16
C CYS A 76 4.72 -16.42 -4.56
N GLU A 77 3.63 -17.12 -4.88
CA GLU A 77 3.64 -18.51 -5.34
C GLU A 77 4.35 -18.64 -6.69
N SER A 78 4.05 -17.75 -7.63
CA SER A 78 4.72 -17.69 -8.94
C SER A 78 6.23 -17.42 -8.80
N PHE A 79 6.61 -16.46 -7.95
CA PHE A 79 8.01 -16.16 -7.63
C PHE A 79 8.72 -17.40 -7.03
N LYS A 80 8.11 -18.01 -6.02
CA LYS A 80 8.65 -19.23 -5.38
C LYS A 80 8.85 -20.35 -6.38
N SER A 81 7.87 -20.61 -7.25
CA SER A 81 7.94 -21.66 -8.26
C SER A 81 9.07 -21.39 -9.28
N SER A 82 9.09 -20.19 -9.85
CA SER A 82 10.04 -19.78 -10.89
C SER A 82 11.49 -19.79 -10.43
N PHE A 83 11.74 -19.39 -9.17
CA PHE A 83 13.10 -19.29 -8.61
C PHE A 83 13.42 -20.39 -7.61
N SER A 84 12.63 -21.47 -7.57
CA SER A 84 12.73 -22.59 -6.62
C SER A 84 14.15 -23.14 -6.47
N HIS A 85 14.87 -23.31 -7.58
CA HIS A 85 16.25 -23.83 -7.60
C HIS A 85 17.30 -22.90 -6.97
N PHE A 86 16.98 -21.61 -6.76
CA PHE A 86 17.87 -20.66 -6.09
C PHE A 86 17.59 -20.52 -4.59
N PHE A 87 16.43 -20.97 -4.09
CA PHE A 87 16.10 -20.87 -2.68
C PHE A 87 17.03 -21.73 -1.83
N GLY A 88 17.49 -21.18 -0.70
CA GLY A 88 18.41 -21.85 0.22
C GLY A 88 19.87 -21.88 -0.25
N SER A 89 20.14 -21.50 -1.51
CA SER A 89 21.49 -21.31 -2.04
C SER A 89 21.76 -19.83 -2.30
N THR A 90 21.35 -19.32 -3.47
CA THR A 90 21.55 -17.93 -3.87
C THR A 90 20.55 -17.01 -3.17
N ILE A 91 19.25 -17.33 -3.20
CA ILE A 91 18.22 -16.55 -2.50
C ILE A 91 18.16 -17.02 -1.05
N THR A 92 18.55 -16.12 -0.15
CA THR A 92 18.66 -16.42 1.30
C THR A 92 17.70 -15.62 2.17
N GLY A 93 17.03 -14.62 1.59
CA GLY A 93 16.06 -13.79 2.29
C GLY A 93 15.05 -13.19 1.32
N VAL A 94 13.83 -13.00 1.83
CA VAL A 94 12.74 -12.33 1.11
C VAL A 94 12.10 -11.31 2.05
N THR A 95 11.98 -10.07 1.60
CA THR A 95 11.16 -9.04 2.24
C THR A 95 9.90 -8.84 1.41
N VAL A 96 8.75 -8.80 2.06
CA VAL A 96 7.47 -8.50 1.41
C VAL A 96 7.09 -7.06 1.73
N GLY A 97 6.90 -6.23 0.71
CA GLY A 97 6.45 -4.86 0.88
C GLY A 97 4.98 -4.80 1.25
N LEU A 98 4.64 -4.08 2.33
CA LEU A 98 3.29 -4.04 2.90
C LEU A 98 2.61 -2.67 2.79
N GLY A 99 3.16 -1.78 1.97
CA GLY A 99 2.67 -0.41 1.88
C GLY A 99 3.58 0.49 1.05
N PRO A 100 3.42 1.82 1.19
CA PRO A 100 4.24 2.85 0.56
C PRO A 100 5.73 2.57 0.73
N ASP A 101 6.48 2.63 -0.38
CA ASP A 101 7.93 2.39 -0.41
C ASP A 101 8.35 1.02 0.17
N GLY A 102 7.41 0.07 0.28
CA GLY A 102 7.61 -1.28 0.82
C GLY A 102 7.48 -1.37 2.33
N GLU A 103 7.16 -0.28 3.02
CA GLU A 103 7.08 -0.23 4.48
C GLU A 103 5.65 -0.46 4.98
N LEU A 104 5.52 -1.11 6.14
CA LEU A 104 4.23 -1.29 6.82
C LEU A 104 3.83 0.02 7.51
N ARG A 105 3.29 0.96 6.73
CA ARG A 105 2.83 2.27 7.20
C ARG A 105 1.77 2.87 6.28
N TYR A 106 1.10 3.91 6.76
CA TYR A 106 0.30 4.78 5.92
C TYR A 106 1.20 5.74 5.09
N PRO A 107 0.72 6.24 3.93
CA PRO A 107 1.42 7.27 3.15
C PRO A 107 1.27 8.68 3.75
N SER A 108 1.52 8.82 5.05
CA SER A 108 1.24 10.04 5.82
C SER A 108 2.06 11.25 5.41
N HIS A 109 3.19 11.02 4.73
CA HIS A 109 4.02 12.06 4.13
C HIS A 109 4.04 11.85 2.61
N ARG A 110 3.22 12.63 1.88
CA ARG A 110 3.07 12.47 0.41
C ARG A 110 4.23 13.06 -0.40
N GLN A 111 4.99 13.99 0.19
CA GLN A 111 6.18 14.57 -0.42
C GLN A 111 7.42 13.79 0.01
N LEU A 112 8.24 13.40 -0.97
CA LEU A 112 9.67 13.23 -0.72
C LEU A 112 10.19 14.58 -0.26
N ALA A 113 10.91 14.62 0.85
CA ALA A 113 11.58 15.83 1.29
C ALA A 113 12.43 16.39 0.13
N SER A 114 11.96 17.46 -0.53
CA SER A 114 12.86 18.27 -1.32
C SER A 114 13.85 18.91 -0.33
N HIS A 115 15.09 19.13 -0.80
CA HIS A 115 16.15 19.63 0.06
C HIS A 115 15.74 20.99 0.64
N GLY A 116 15.32 21.02 1.91
CA GLY A 116 14.96 22.25 2.64
C GLY A 116 13.54 22.32 3.21
N ASN A 117 12.62 21.41 2.87
CA ASN A 117 11.27 21.43 3.45
C ASN A 117 11.21 20.59 4.73
N ILE A 118 10.84 21.23 5.85
CA ILE A 118 10.49 20.53 7.09
C ILE A 118 9.28 19.65 6.78
N LEU A 119 9.44 18.33 6.90
CA LEU A 119 8.30 17.42 6.86
C LEU A 119 7.40 17.76 8.05
N GLY A 120 6.21 18.31 7.76
CA GLY A 120 5.18 18.46 8.76
C GLY A 120 4.82 17.12 9.41
N VAL A 121 4.00 17.14 10.45
CA VAL A 121 3.60 15.94 11.23
C VAL A 121 2.86 14.85 10.42
N GLY A 122 2.60 15.09 9.14
CA GLY A 122 1.88 14.20 8.24
C GLY A 122 0.37 14.39 8.34
N GLU A 123 -0.37 13.51 7.68
CA GLU A 123 -1.83 13.46 7.72
C GLU A 123 -2.33 12.01 7.78
N PHE A 124 -3.49 11.81 8.40
CA PHE A 124 -4.20 10.53 8.35
C PHE A 124 -4.63 10.21 6.91
N GLN A 125 -4.33 8.99 6.44
CA GLN A 125 -4.60 8.53 5.08
C GLN A 125 -5.68 7.44 5.04
N CYS A 126 -6.71 7.63 5.87
CA CYS A 126 -7.78 6.66 6.13
C CYS A 126 -9.17 7.23 5.80
N TYR A 127 -9.26 8.14 4.83
CA TYR A 127 -10.52 8.75 4.39
C TYR A 127 -11.10 8.11 3.13
N ASP A 128 -10.53 6.99 2.66
CA ASP A 128 -11.12 6.22 1.58
C ASP A 128 -12.42 5.55 2.04
N LYS A 129 -13.32 5.25 1.08
CA LYS A 129 -14.66 4.73 1.39
C LYS A 129 -14.63 3.46 2.22
N ASN A 130 -13.64 2.59 2.00
CA ASN A 130 -13.56 1.29 2.68
C ASN A 130 -13.08 1.50 4.13
N MET A 131 -12.06 2.34 4.35
CA MET A 131 -11.62 2.72 5.70
C MET A 131 -12.71 3.38 6.53
N LEU A 132 -13.47 4.31 5.94
CA LEU A 132 -14.55 4.99 6.64
C LEU A 132 -15.70 4.02 7.00
N ASN A 133 -16.00 3.07 6.13
CA ASN A 133 -16.97 2.01 6.45
C ASN A 133 -16.49 1.13 7.60
N LEU A 134 -15.23 0.69 7.59
CA LEU A 134 -14.63 -0.08 8.69
C LEU A 134 -14.67 0.69 10.02
N LEU A 135 -14.36 2.00 9.98
CA LEU A 135 -14.46 2.87 11.16
C LEU A 135 -15.90 2.95 11.68
N LYS A 136 -16.87 3.13 10.79
CA LYS A 136 -18.30 3.20 11.14
C LYS A 136 -18.79 1.92 11.78
N GLU A 137 -18.53 0.77 11.15
CA GLU A 137 -18.89 -0.55 11.69
C GLU A 137 -18.28 -0.78 13.08
N LYS A 138 -17.01 -0.38 13.26
CA LYS A 138 -16.34 -0.53 14.55
C LYS A 138 -16.89 0.42 15.62
N ALA A 139 -17.25 1.64 15.25
CA ALA A 139 -17.86 2.62 16.15
C ALA A 139 -19.24 2.15 16.62
N GLU A 140 -20.06 1.59 15.73
CA GLU A 140 -21.35 0.98 16.06
C GLU A 140 -21.18 -0.22 17.00
N ALA A 141 -20.25 -1.14 16.68
CA ALA A 141 -19.99 -2.34 17.49
C ALA A 141 -19.44 -2.02 18.90
N THR A 142 -18.84 -0.86 19.09
CA THR A 142 -18.33 -0.40 20.40
C THR A 142 -19.34 0.43 21.17
N GLY A 143 -20.55 0.62 20.65
CA GLY A 143 -21.61 1.41 21.28
C GLY A 143 -21.41 2.93 21.18
N ASN A 144 -20.49 3.39 20.33
CA ASN A 144 -20.15 4.80 20.15
C ASN A 144 -20.33 5.22 18.68
N PRO A 145 -21.53 5.13 18.09
CA PRO A 145 -21.75 5.35 16.65
C PRO A 145 -21.30 6.74 16.17
N LEU A 146 -21.31 7.75 17.04
CA LEU A 146 -20.85 9.11 16.72
C LEU A 146 -19.34 9.17 16.39
N TRP A 147 -18.54 8.21 16.84
CA TRP A 147 -17.11 8.12 16.48
C TRP A 147 -16.89 7.63 15.05
N GLY A 148 -17.93 7.07 14.42
CA GLY A 148 -17.90 6.52 13.06
C GLY A 148 -18.18 7.56 11.97
N LEU A 149 -18.43 8.82 12.33
CA LEU A 149 -18.84 9.86 11.38
C LEU A 149 -17.70 10.38 10.50
N GLY A 150 -16.45 10.08 10.86
CA GLY A 150 -15.27 10.46 10.09
C GLY A 150 -13.99 10.46 10.92
N GLY A 151 -12.85 10.72 10.26
CA GLY A 151 -11.57 10.88 10.94
C GLY A 151 -11.50 12.16 11.80
N PRO A 152 -10.41 12.35 12.57
CA PRO A 152 -10.21 13.51 13.43
C PRO A 152 -10.36 14.83 12.68
N HIS A 153 -11.22 15.71 13.19
CA HIS A 153 -11.57 16.96 12.53
C HIS A 153 -10.66 18.14 12.91
N ASP A 154 -9.90 17.97 13.99
CA ASP A 154 -8.96 18.91 14.61
C ASP A 154 -7.48 18.51 14.40
N ALA A 155 -7.21 17.40 13.72
CA ALA A 155 -5.86 17.03 13.32
C ALA A 155 -5.31 18.01 12.26
N PRO A 156 -4.03 18.39 12.35
CA PRO A 156 -3.37 19.22 11.35
C PRO A 156 -3.36 18.51 9.98
N ARG A 157 -3.45 19.32 8.92
CA ARG A 157 -3.27 18.84 7.53
C ARG A 157 -1.79 18.94 7.16
N ALA A 158 -1.32 18.05 6.30
CA ALA A 158 0.01 18.24 5.70
C ALA A 158 -0.02 19.54 4.89
N MET A 159 0.94 20.45 5.12
CA MET A 159 1.00 21.71 4.37
C MET A 159 1.13 21.39 2.87
N SER A 160 0.25 21.96 2.06
CA SER A 160 0.24 21.84 0.59
C SER A 160 1.32 22.71 -0.03
#